data_AF-A0A6I7PLF7-F1
#
_entry.id   AF-A0A6I7PLF7-F1
#
_cell.length_a   1.000
_cell.length_b   1.000
_cell.length_c   1.000
_cell.angle_alpha   90.00
_cell.angle_beta   90.00
_cell.angle_gamma   90.00
#
_symmetry.space_group_name_H-M   'P 1'
#
loop_
_entity.id
_entity.type
_entity.pdbx_description
1 polymer ?
#
loop_
_entity_poly.entity_id
_entity_poly.type
_entity_poly.pdbx_seq_one_letter_code
_entity_poly.pdbx_strand_id
1 'polypeptide(L)'
;MVRSVRSTVARGRQCGKGAVFDAGRQRRQYLLKVKKCTRVGRIVLVALGVVFVTAPVVPIVIAISPAGSASPRDLAGPESRFVRLEGIEIHYEASSAELGKQAFILLHGFGASTYSWREVVEPLSEIAPVIAFDRPAFGLTERPMQ
;
A
#
# COMPACT_ATOMS: atom_id res chain seq x y z
N MET A 1 -10.67 -83.20 -75.12
CA MET A 1 -10.39 -82.18 -76.14
C MET A 1 -10.72 -80.82 -75.54
N VAL A 2 -9.67 -80.13 -75.05
CA VAL A 2 -9.36 -78.66 -75.03
C VAL A 2 -10.51 -77.67 -74.71
N ARG A 3 -10.47 -76.71 -73.77
CA ARG A 3 -9.48 -75.67 -73.36
C ARG A 3 -9.88 -75.17 -71.95
N SER A 4 -9.02 -75.06 -70.93
CA SER A 4 -7.99 -74.04 -70.66
C SER A 4 -8.39 -72.59 -70.97
N VAL A 5 -8.76 -71.81 -69.94
CA VAL A 5 -8.38 -70.39 -69.82
C VAL A 5 -8.18 -70.05 -68.34
N ARG A 6 -6.93 -69.72 -67.97
CA ARG A 6 -6.57 -68.88 -66.81
C ARG A 6 -6.42 -67.44 -67.32
N SER A 7 -6.97 -66.45 -66.61
CA SER A 7 -6.38 -65.11 -66.45
C SER A 7 -6.91 -64.52 -65.13
N THR A 8 -6.11 -64.24 -64.09
CA THR A 8 -5.15 -63.16 -63.80
C THR A 8 -5.77 -61.76 -63.57
N VAL A 9 -5.46 -61.19 -62.39
CA VAL A 9 -5.53 -59.77 -61.96
C VAL A 9 -6.96 -59.28 -61.60
N ALA A 10 -7.25 -58.66 -60.45
CA ALA A 10 -6.52 -57.63 -59.72
C ALA A 10 -6.78 -57.67 -58.21
N ARG A 11 -5.73 -57.36 -57.43
CA ARG A 11 -5.82 -56.98 -56.02
C ARG A 11 -6.63 -55.69 -55.89
N GLY A 12 -7.83 -55.80 -55.33
CA GLY A 12 -8.66 -54.67 -54.89
C GLY A 12 -8.14 -54.12 -53.56
N ARG A 13 -7.78 -52.84 -53.60
CA ARG A 13 -7.21 -52.00 -52.54
C ARG A 13 -7.93 -52.13 -51.20
N GLN A 14 -7.14 -52.07 -50.12
CA GLN A 14 -7.56 -51.56 -48.82
C GLN A 14 -8.38 -50.28 -49.02
N CYS A 15 -9.64 -50.29 -48.59
CA CYS A 15 -10.47 -49.10 -48.55
C CYS A 15 -11.14 -49.01 -47.18
N GLY A 16 -10.75 -47.98 -46.42
CA GLY A 16 -11.63 -47.39 -45.40
C GLY A 16 -11.54 -47.90 -43.96
N LYS A 17 -10.36 -47.87 -43.31
CA LYS A 17 -10.34 -47.50 -41.87
C LYS A 17 -10.47 -45.97 -41.76
N GLY A 18 -11.61 -45.45 -42.20
CA GLY A 18 -11.91 -44.02 -42.18
C GLY A 18 -12.60 -43.67 -40.88
N ALA A 19 -11.82 -43.11 -39.94
CA ALA A 19 -12.24 -42.30 -38.81
C ALA A 19 -13.54 -42.74 -38.09
N VAL A 20 -13.41 -43.67 -37.14
CA VAL A 20 -14.25 -43.57 -35.93
C VAL A 20 -13.84 -42.25 -35.30
N PHE A 21 -14.67 -41.22 -35.48
CA PHE A 21 -14.50 -39.92 -34.82
C PHE A 21 -14.51 -40.20 -33.31
N ASP A 22 -13.33 -40.21 -32.69
CA ASP A 22 -13.13 -40.53 -31.27
C ASP A 22 -13.61 -39.34 -30.43
N ALA A 23 -14.92 -39.14 -30.45
CA ALA A 23 -15.63 -38.09 -29.72
C ALA A 23 -15.35 -38.18 -28.20
N GLY A 24 -15.04 -39.37 -27.69
CA GLY A 24 -14.62 -39.60 -26.31
C GLY A 24 -13.26 -38.98 -25.99
N ARG A 25 -12.25 -39.17 -26.85
CA ARG A 25 -10.92 -38.58 -26.70
C ARG A 25 -10.95 -37.07 -26.88
N GLN A 26 -11.71 -36.55 -27.85
CA GLN A 26 -11.91 -35.12 -28.06
C GLN A 26 -12.60 -34.45 -26.86
N ARG A 27 -13.67 -35.06 -26.32
CA ARG A 27 -14.37 -34.56 -25.12
C ARG A 27 -13.47 -34.56 -23.88
N ARG A 28 -12.66 -35.60 -23.69
CA ARG A 28 -11.70 -35.66 -22.57
C ARG A 28 -10.63 -34.57 -22.68
N GLN A 29 -10.06 -34.33 -23.86
CA GLN A 29 -9.08 -33.26 -24.04
C GLN A 29 -9.67 -31.86 -23.89
N TYR A 30 -10.88 -31.62 -24.42
CA TYR A 30 -11.59 -30.35 -24.23
C TYR A 30 -11.88 -30.08 -22.75
N LEU A 31 -12.43 -31.06 -22.01
CA LEU A 31 -12.70 -30.92 -20.58
C LEU A 31 -11.43 -30.71 -19.76
N LEU A 32 -10.33 -31.39 -20.09
CA LEU A 32 -9.03 -31.16 -19.43
C LEU A 32 -8.51 -29.75 -19.69
N LYS A 33 -8.65 -29.23 -20.92
CA LYS A 33 -8.23 -27.86 -21.26
C LYS A 33 -9.08 -26.81 -20.56
N VAL A 34 -10.40 -26.97 -20.50
CA VAL A 34 -11.34 -26.10 -19.77
C VAL A 34 -11.09 -26.17 -18.25
N LYS A 35 -10.90 -27.37 -17.68
CA LYS A 35 -10.55 -27.56 -16.27
C LYS A 35 -9.19 -26.95 -15.91
N LYS A 36 -8.21 -27.02 -16.83
CA LYS A 36 -6.89 -26.38 -16.65
C LYS A 36 -6.99 -24.86 -16.72
N CYS A 37 -7.75 -24.32 -17.67
CA CYS A 37 -7.96 -22.86 -17.82
C CYS A 37 -8.66 -22.26 -16.59
N THR A 38 -9.70 -22.93 -16.09
CA THR A 38 -10.42 -22.53 -14.86
C THR A 38 -9.59 -22.68 -13.60
N ARG A 39 -8.69 -23.69 -13.53
CA ARG A 39 -7.76 -23.86 -12.40
C ARG A 39 -6.67 -22.78 -12.40
N VAL A 40 -6.10 -22.45 -13.56
CA VAL A 40 -5.10 -21.37 -13.69
C VAL A 40 -5.72 -20.01 -13.34
N GLY A 41 -6.92 -19.71 -13.86
CA GLY A 41 -7.63 -18.47 -13.52
C GLY A 41 -7.91 -18.35 -12.02
N ARG A 42 -8.29 -19.44 -11.35
CA ARG A 42 -8.46 -19.47 -9.88
C ARG A 42 -7.15 -19.25 -9.13
N ILE A 43 -6.04 -19.86 -9.55
CA ILE A 43 -4.72 -19.65 -8.92
C ILE A 43 -4.29 -18.19 -9.07
N VAL A 44 -4.46 -17.60 -10.25
CA VAL A 44 -4.13 -16.17 -10.49
C VAL A 44 -5.00 -15.26 -9.63
N LEU A 45 -6.31 -15.51 -9.54
CA LEU A 45 -7.22 -14.74 -8.69
C LEU A 45 -6.85 -14.85 -7.20
N VAL A 46 -6.51 -16.04 -6.71
CA VAL A 46 -6.05 -16.23 -5.33
C VAL A 46 -4.74 -15.51 -5.08
N ALA A 47 -3.77 -15.61 -6.00
CA ALA A 47 -2.49 -14.92 -5.87
C ALA A 47 -2.66 -13.39 -5.84
N LEU A 48 -3.49 -12.83 -6.73
CA LEU A 48 -3.82 -11.40 -6.74
C LEU A 48 -4.52 -10.97 -5.44
N GLY A 49 -5.46 -11.78 -4.94
CA GLY A 49 -6.12 -11.53 -3.66
C GLY A 49 -5.15 -11.53 -2.49
N VAL A 50 -4.22 -12.49 -2.44
CA VAL A 50 -3.17 -12.55 -1.41
C VAL A 50 -2.29 -11.31 -1.48
N VAL A 51 -1.80 -10.93 -2.67
CA VAL A 51 -0.97 -9.73 -2.84
C VAL A 51 -1.73 -8.47 -2.40
N PHE A 52 -3.00 -8.33 -2.80
CA PHE A 52 -3.84 -7.19 -2.44
C PHE A 52 -4.07 -7.08 -0.93
N VAL A 53 -4.16 -8.21 -0.22
CA VAL A 53 -4.29 -8.24 1.25
C VAL A 53 -2.95 -7.98 1.92
N THR A 54 -1.84 -8.54 1.44
CA THR A 54 -0.53 -8.42 2.10
C THR A 54 0.14 -7.08 1.86
N ALA A 55 -0.04 -6.48 0.67
CA ALA A 55 0.59 -5.23 0.29
C ALA A 55 0.31 -4.04 1.23
N PRO A 56 -0.94 -3.79 1.70
CA PRO A 56 -1.19 -2.73 2.68
C PRO A 56 -0.76 -3.12 4.10
N VAL A 57 -0.72 -4.42 4.43
CA VAL A 57 -0.37 -4.89 5.78
C VAL A 57 1.13 -4.72 6.04
N VAL A 58 1.99 -4.96 5.05
CA VAL A 58 3.45 -4.90 5.24
C VAL A 58 3.93 -3.52 5.71
N PRO A 59 3.53 -2.37 5.10
CA PRO A 59 3.91 -1.04 5.59
C PRO A 59 3.32 -0.67 6.96
N ILE A 60 2.18 -1.28 7.34
CA ILE A 60 1.55 -1.04 8.64
C ILE A 60 2.33 -1.78 9.74
N VAL A 61 2.82 -2.98 9.45
CA VAL A 61 3.52 -3.83 10.43
C VAL A 61 5.00 -3.46 10.54
N ILE A 62 5.64 -3.09 9.45
CA ILE A 62 7.04 -2.66 9.44
C ILE A 62 7.03 -1.13 9.41
N ALA A 63 7.27 -0.51 10.57
CA ALA A 63 7.54 0.92 10.64
C ALA A 63 8.75 1.25 9.75
N ILE A 64 8.49 1.76 8.55
CA ILE A 64 9.53 2.15 7.61
C ILE A 64 10.28 3.31 8.27
N SER A 65 11.48 3.02 8.79
CA SER A 65 12.33 4.05 9.36
C SER A 65 12.74 4.98 8.22
N PRO A 66 12.39 6.28 8.25
CA PRO A 66 12.78 7.18 7.19
C PRO A 66 14.30 7.29 7.18
N ALA A 67 14.93 6.95 6.06
CA ALA A 67 16.35 7.15 5.86
C ALA A 67 16.61 8.66 5.79
N GLY A 68 17.12 9.24 6.89
CA GLY A 68 17.57 10.64 6.94
C GLY A 68 16.46 11.68 6.85
N SER A 69 15.49 11.66 7.79
CA SER A 69 14.58 12.80 7.96
C SER A 69 15.32 14.01 8.54
N ALA A 70 14.98 15.21 8.06
CA ALA A 70 15.40 16.46 8.69
C ALA A 70 15.03 16.46 10.18
N SER A 71 15.91 17.01 11.02
CA SER A 71 15.61 17.11 12.45
C SER A 71 14.46 18.11 12.67
N PRO A 72 13.69 18.00 13.76
CA PRO A 72 12.63 18.95 14.06
C PRO A 72 13.13 20.41 14.10
N ARG A 73 14.39 20.61 14.52
CA ARG A 73 15.04 21.92 14.56
C ARG A 73 15.36 22.48 13.18
N ASP A 74 15.61 21.63 12.19
CA ASP A 74 15.86 22.06 10.81
C ASP A 74 14.59 22.58 10.13
N LEU A 75 13.42 22.19 10.66
CA LEU A 75 12.10 22.61 10.18
C LEU A 75 11.50 23.76 11.02
N ALA A 76 12.24 24.26 12.01
CA ALA A 76 11.79 25.28 12.94
C ALA A 76 11.71 26.66 12.27
N GLY A 77 10.64 27.40 12.57
CA GLY A 77 10.48 28.80 12.16
C GLY A 77 11.25 29.77 13.06
N PRO A 78 11.23 31.08 12.77
CA PRO A 78 11.90 32.09 13.58
C PRO A 78 11.34 32.18 15.00
N GLU A 79 10.04 31.95 15.17
CA GLU A 79 9.35 32.00 16.47
C GLU A 79 9.38 30.65 17.22
N SER A 80 9.93 29.61 16.60
CA SER A 80 10.01 28.26 17.16
C SER A 80 11.03 28.19 18.29
N ARG A 81 10.63 27.55 19.37
CA ARG A 81 11.42 27.31 20.57
C ARG A 81 11.23 25.87 21.02
N PHE A 82 12.21 25.38 21.76
CA PHE A 82 12.23 24.00 22.25
C PHE A 82 12.57 23.99 23.73
N VAL A 83 11.83 23.21 24.51
CA VAL A 83 12.08 23.00 25.94
C VAL A 83 12.05 21.51 26.24
N ARG A 84 13.03 21.03 27.02
CA ARG A 84 13.05 19.63 27.46
C ARG A 84 12.32 19.50 28.79
N LEU A 85 11.19 18.78 28.80
CA LEU A 85 10.40 18.47 29.98
C LEU A 85 10.27 16.95 30.11
N GLU A 86 10.55 16.41 31.29
CA GLU A 86 10.45 14.95 31.57
C GLU A 86 11.20 14.06 30.55
N GLY A 87 12.31 14.56 30.00
CA GLY A 87 13.12 13.86 29.02
C GLY A 87 12.63 13.96 27.56
N ILE A 88 11.49 14.64 27.32
CA ILE A 88 10.92 14.87 25.99
C ILE A 88 11.21 16.31 25.56
N GLU A 89 11.75 16.49 24.36
CA GLU A 89 11.88 17.80 23.73
C GLU A 89 10.54 18.27 23.15
N ILE A 90 9.98 19.33 23.73
CA ILE A 90 8.69 19.93 23.35
C ILE A 90 8.93 21.18 22.52
N HIS A 91 8.30 21.24 21.36
CA HIS A 91 8.26 22.41 20.49
C HIS A 91 7.13 23.36 20.89
N TYR A 92 7.43 24.65 20.90
CA TYR A 92 6.45 25.71 21.09
C TYR A 92 6.84 26.98 20.33
N GLU A 93 5.86 27.78 19.96
CA GLU A 93 6.02 29.11 19.39
C GLU A 93 5.50 30.15 20.39
N ALA A 94 6.19 31.27 20.52
CA ALA A 94 5.82 32.33 21.46
C ALA A 94 6.00 33.72 20.84
N SER A 95 4.92 34.52 20.82
CA SER A 95 4.92 35.87 20.25
C SER A 95 5.74 36.88 21.06
N SER A 96 5.87 36.66 22.37
CA SER A 96 6.76 37.42 23.26
C SER A 96 7.11 36.60 24.50
N ALA A 97 8.31 36.82 25.05
CA ALA A 97 8.83 36.08 26.20
C ALA A 97 8.74 36.90 27.50
N GLU A 98 7.67 37.67 27.66
CA GLU A 98 7.51 38.53 28.83
C GLU A 98 7.05 37.72 30.04
N LEU A 99 8.04 37.33 30.86
CA LEU A 99 7.84 36.68 32.14
C LEU A 99 6.96 37.54 33.06
N GLY A 100 6.02 36.89 33.77
CA GLY A 100 5.19 37.51 34.79
C GLY A 100 3.89 38.16 34.28
N LYS A 101 3.59 38.08 32.98
CA LYS A 101 2.29 38.49 32.43
C LYS A 101 1.37 37.29 32.20
N GLN A 102 0.07 37.52 32.32
CA GLN A 102 -0.94 36.54 31.91
C GLN A 102 -0.83 36.31 30.41
N ALA A 103 -0.83 35.03 29.98
CA ALA A 103 -0.62 34.64 28.59
C ALA A 103 -1.76 33.77 28.08
N PHE A 104 -2.01 33.81 26.77
CA PHE A 104 -2.84 32.84 26.08
C PHE A 104 -2.03 31.58 25.78
N ILE A 105 -2.57 30.42 26.16
CA ILE A 105 -1.99 29.11 25.82
C ILE A 105 -2.90 28.46 24.79
N LEU A 106 -2.37 28.23 23.58
CA LEU A 106 -3.11 27.66 22.46
C LEU A 106 -2.83 26.16 22.33
N LEU A 107 -3.88 25.36 22.44
CA LEU A 107 -3.85 23.90 22.41
C LEU A 107 -4.51 23.38 21.14
N HIS A 108 -3.71 22.80 20.24
CA HIS A 108 -4.25 22.23 19.01
C HIS A 108 -5.05 20.93 19.25
N GLY A 109 -5.91 20.60 18.29
CA GLY A 109 -6.68 19.35 18.25
C GLY A 109 -5.91 18.15 17.68
N PHE A 110 -6.61 17.03 17.47
CA PHE A 110 -6.03 15.84 16.85
C PHE A 110 -5.61 16.09 15.40
N GLY A 111 -4.40 15.66 15.02
CA GLY A 111 -3.87 15.81 13.65
C GLY A 111 -3.44 17.24 13.29
N ALA A 112 -3.32 18.12 14.28
CA ALA A 112 -2.92 19.52 14.12
C ALA A 112 -1.56 19.79 14.81
N SER A 113 -1.08 21.03 14.72
CA SER A 113 0.16 21.52 15.33
C SER A 113 0.08 23.03 15.63
N THR A 114 1.15 23.63 16.15
CA THR A 114 1.28 25.10 16.31
C THR A 114 0.91 25.87 15.04
N TYR A 115 1.21 25.29 13.86
CA TYR A 115 0.89 25.85 12.55
C TYR A 115 -0.61 26.17 12.35
N SER A 116 -1.51 25.47 13.05
CA SER A 116 -2.94 25.76 13.02
C SER A 116 -3.30 27.14 13.57
N TRP A 117 -2.42 27.74 14.37
CA TRP A 117 -2.64 29.01 15.04
C TRP A 117 -2.02 30.23 14.33
N ARG A 118 -1.29 30.04 13.22
CA ARG A 118 -0.54 31.10 12.53
C ARG A 118 -1.36 32.37 12.23
N GLU A 119 -2.64 32.23 11.94
CA GLU A 119 -3.54 33.36 11.58
C GLU A 119 -4.11 34.08 12.81
N VAL A 120 -4.03 33.48 14.01
CA VAL A 120 -4.61 34.06 15.24
C VAL A 120 -3.56 34.49 16.25
N VAL A 121 -2.31 34.00 16.13
CA VAL A 121 -1.20 34.37 17.01
C VAL A 121 -0.99 35.88 16.98
N GLU A 122 -0.89 36.49 15.79
CA GLU A 122 -0.66 37.92 15.64
C GLU A 122 -1.79 38.76 16.28
N PRO A 123 -3.09 38.58 15.92
CA PRO A 123 -4.18 39.32 16.57
C PRO A 123 -4.27 39.13 18.10
N LEU A 124 -4.01 37.92 18.61
CA LEU A 124 -4.05 37.68 20.06
C LEU A 124 -2.85 38.30 20.78
N SER A 125 -1.71 38.40 20.09
CA SER A 125 -0.49 38.98 20.66
C SER A 125 -0.59 40.48 20.95
N GLU A 126 -1.52 41.18 20.30
CA GLU A 126 -1.85 42.59 20.61
C GLU A 126 -2.46 42.75 22.01
N ILE A 127 -3.10 41.70 22.55
CA ILE A 127 -3.81 41.73 23.82
C ILE A 127 -2.91 41.23 24.95
N ALA A 128 -2.25 40.09 24.75
CA ALA A 128 -1.39 39.45 25.73
C ALA A 128 -0.40 38.50 25.05
N PRO A 129 0.72 38.12 25.71
CA PRO A 129 1.63 37.11 25.18
C PRO A 129 0.89 35.82 24.79
N VAL A 130 1.26 35.23 23.66
CA VAL A 130 0.66 34.00 23.14
C VAL A 130 1.72 32.91 23.09
N ILE A 131 1.37 31.73 23.60
CA ILE A 131 2.19 30.53 23.56
C ILE A 131 1.36 29.43 22.89
N ALA A 132 1.80 28.95 21.73
CA ALA A 132 1.26 27.76 21.10
C ALA A 132 2.29 26.63 21.23
N PHE A 133 1.89 25.44 21.65
CA PHE A 133 2.84 24.32 21.71
C PHE A 133 2.30 23.06 21.05
N ASP A 134 3.24 22.27 20.52
CA ASP A 134 2.96 20.97 19.96
C ASP A 134 2.90 19.94 21.06
N ARG A 135 1.77 19.27 21.19
CA ARG A 135 1.62 18.18 22.15
C ARG A 135 2.52 17.00 21.78
N PRO A 136 2.87 16.13 22.76
CA PRO A 136 3.64 14.91 22.49
C PRO A 136 3.09 14.13 21.30
N ALA A 137 4.00 13.67 20.43
CA ALA A 137 3.74 13.01 19.15
C ALA A 137 3.22 13.88 17.98
N PHE A 138 3.02 15.19 18.16
CA PHE A 138 2.55 16.11 17.11
C PHE A 138 3.60 17.14 16.73
N GLY A 139 3.43 17.71 15.53
CA GLY A 139 4.29 18.76 14.98
C GLY A 139 5.77 18.44 15.09
N LEU A 140 6.54 19.38 15.67
CA LEU A 140 7.99 19.27 15.86
C LEU A 140 8.38 18.78 17.27
N THR A 141 7.42 18.41 18.11
CA THR A 141 7.70 17.79 19.41
C THR A 141 8.21 16.36 19.22
N GLU A 142 9.19 15.98 20.05
CA GLU A 142 9.82 14.67 20.05
C GLU A 142 8.79 13.52 20.16
N ARG A 143 9.09 12.41 19.49
CA ARG A 143 8.28 11.19 19.48
C ARG A 143 9.05 10.09 20.19
N PRO A 144 8.95 9.99 21.53
CA PRO A 144 9.68 8.96 22.25
C PRO A 144 9.19 7.57 21.80
N MET A 145 10.12 6.75 21.34
CA MET A 145 9.89 5.33 21.10
C MET A 145 10.16 4.60 22.42
N GLN A 146 9.09 4.31 23.17
CA GLN A 146 9.18 3.37 24.29
C GLN A 146 9.03 1.93 23.79
#